data_AF-A0A257K7S2-F1
#
_entry.id   AF-A0A257K7S2-F1
#
_cell.length_a   1.000
_cell.length_b   1.000
_cell.length_c   1.000
_cell.angle_alpha   90.00
_cell.angle_beta   90.00
_cell.angle_gamma   90.00
#
_symmetry.space_group_name_H-M   'P 1'
#
loop_
_entity.id
_entity.type
_entity.pdbx_description
1 polymer ?
#
loop_
_entity_poly.entity_id
_entity_poly.type
_entity_poly.pdbx_seq_one_letter_code
_entity_poly.pdbx_strand_id
1 'polypeptide(L)'
;MKVKLQSGKEVVVEAFHFTATYSGLIVGAPTVQSNEKMIQHLTYPREWGNRPCILKKADMYSEVKNQLKPLVYSVWLSSGEPIDDLENQFDGCALVVMWFGQHQPHKSIYDIIVEGVKNVDWNEFAGNYQL
;
A
#
# COMPACT_ATOMS: atom_id res chain seq x y z
N MET A 1 12.18 8.70 4.43
CA MET A 1 12.80 7.75 5.41
C MET A 1 13.11 6.43 4.71
N LYS A 2 14.03 5.60 5.21
CA LYS A 2 14.33 4.29 4.59
C LYS A 2 13.68 3.15 5.35
N VAL A 3 13.25 2.12 4.62
CA VAL A 3 12.76 0.85 5.18
C VAL A 3 13.43 -0.31 4.45
N LYS A 4 13.72 -1.39 5.19
CA LYS A 4 14.31 -2.61 4.64
C LYS A 4 13.23 -3.67 4.48
N LEU A 5 13.05 -4.14 3.25
CA LEU A 5 12.13 -5.24 2.93
C LEU A 5 12.72 -6.57 3.41
N GLN A 6 11.88 -7.61 3.54
CA GLN A 6 12.32 -8.95 3.92
C GLN A 6 13.30 -9.55 2.91
N SER A 7 13.23 -9.15 1.64
CA SER A 7 14.21 -9.50 0.60
C SER A 7 15.60 -8.91 0.85
N GLY A 8 15.73 -7.97 1.79
CA GLY A 8 16.97 -7.23 2.08
C GLY A 8 17.09 -5.91 1.32
N LYS A 9 16.24 -5.66 0.31
CA LYS A 9 16.21 -4.40 -0.45
C LYS A 9 15.86 -3.23 0.47
N GLU A 10 16.63 -2.15 0.38
CA GLU A 10 16.30 -0.87 1.02
C GLU A 10 15.53 0.01 0.04
N VAL A 11 14.44 0.59 0.52
CA VAL A 11 13.61 1.52 -0.26
C VAL A 11 13.33 2.77 0.56
N VAL A 12 13.05 3.87 -0.14
CA VAL A 12 12.69 5.15 0.46
C VAL A 12 11.17 5.25 0.51
N VAL A 13 10.65 5.66 1.67
CA VAL A 13 9.25 6.09 1.80
C VAL A 13 9.18 7.56 1.40
N GLU A 14 8.47 7.81 0.31
CA GLU A 14 8.19 9.15 -0.22
C GLU A 14 6.96 9.77 0.44
N ALA A 15 5.91 8.98 0.59
CA ALA A 15 4.65 9.43 1.18
C ALA A 15 3.92 8.28 1.88
N PHE A 16 3.12 8.64 2.89
CA PHE A 16 2.23 7.74 3.60
C PHE A 16 0.87 8.41 3.76
N HIS A 17 -0.20 7.65 3.53
CA HIS A 17 -1.57 8.12 3.65
C HIS A 17 -2.43 7.02 4.25
N PHE A 18 -3.49 7.40 4.95
CA PHE A 18 -4.53 6.48 5.34
C PHE A 18 -5.90 7.13 5.24
N THR A 19 -6.90 6.31 4.90
CA THR A 19 -8.29 6.73 4.81
C THR A 19 -9.21 5.72 5.49
N ALA A 20 -10.40 6.15 5.86
CA ALA A 20 -11.41 5.25 6.41
C ALA A 20 -12.07 4.44 5.28
N THR A 21 -12.09 3.11 5.44
CA THR A 21 -12.61 2.14 4.47
C THR A 21 -14.03 2.46 3.99
N TYR A 22 -14.93 2.80 4.91
CA TYR A 22 -16.33 3.14 4.61
C TYR A 22 -16.59 4.66 4.65
N SER A 23 -15.58 5.50 4.41
CA SER A 23 -15.65 6.95 4.69
C SER A 23 -16.08 7.27 6.13
N GLY A 24 -15.82 6.33 7.06
CA GLY A 24 -16.25 6.41 8.46
C GLY A 24 -17.73 6.12 8.72
N LEU A 25 -18.52 5.78 7.69
CA LEU A 25 -19.97 5.56 7.80
C LEU A 25 -20.31 4.09 7.57
N ILE A 26 -20.60 3.36 8.65
CA ILE A 26 -21.23 2.04 8.55
C ILE A 26 -22.71 2.22 8.91
N VAL A 27 -23.54 2.45 7.89
CA VAL A 27 -25.00 2.38 8.03
C VAL A 27 -25.44 1.05 7.44
N GLY A 28 -25.88 0.12 8.30
CA GLY A 28 -26.19 -1.27 7.93
C GLY A 28 -24.97 -2.20 7.96
N ALA A 29 -25.21 -3.51 7.87
CA ALA A 29 -24.14 -4.51 7.87
C ALA A 29 -23.52 -4.63 6.46
N PRO A 30 -22.19 -4.49 6.29
CA PRO A 30 -21.55 -4.67 4.99
C PRO A 30 -21.79 -6.08 4.43
N THR A 31 -22.06 -6.15 3.12
CA THR A 31 -22.19 -7.42 2.38
C THR A 31 -20.93 -7.70 1.57
N VAL A 32 -20.70 -8.97 1.22
CA VAL A 32 -19.59 -9.37 0.35
C VAL A 32 -19.58 -8.56 -0.95
N GLN A 33 -20.74 -8.42 -1.60
CA GLN A 33 -20.87 -7.66 -2.85
C GLN A 33 -20.54 -6.16 -2.67
N SER A 34 -20.93 -5.56 -1.54
CA SER A 34 -20.59 -4.16 -1.26
C SER A 34 -19.10 -3.96 -1.05
N ASN A 35 -18.43 -4.90 -0.37
CA ASN A 35 -16.98 -4.87 -0.16
C ASN A 35 -16.22 -5.07 -1.46
N GLU A 36 -16.66 -6.00 -2.31
CA GLU A 36 -16.05 -6.22 -3.63
C GLU A 36 -16.07 -4.95 -4.48
N LYS A 37 -17.24 -4.28 -4.53
CA LYS A 37 -17.36 -2.99 -5.24
C LYS A 37 -16.43 -1.94 -4.65
N MET A 38 -16.34 -1.82 -3.33
CA MET A 38 -15.43 -0.89 -2.69
C MET A 38 -13.97 -1.20 -3.05
N ILE A 39 -13.55 -2.45 -2.92
CA ILE A 39 -12.18 -2.89 -3.23
C ILE A 39 -11.81 -2.60 -4.68
N GLN A 40 -12.75 -2.77 -5.62
CA GLN A 40 -12.54 -2.46 -7.04
C GLN A 40 -12.30 -0.97 -7.31
N HIS A 41 -12.87 -0.08 -6.51
CA HIS A 41 -12.73 1.37 -6.66
C HIS A 41 -11.67 1.96 -5.72
N LEU A 42 -11.06 1.14 -4.88
CA LEU A 42 -10.06 1.57 -3.92
C LEU A 42 -8.79 2.01 -4.64
N THR A 43 -8.30 3.20 -4.32
CA THR A 43 -7.11 3.78 -4.92
C THR A 43 -6.33 4.62 -3.90
N TYR A 44 -5.10 4.96 -4.24
CA TYR A 44 -4.22 5.82 -3.45
C TYR A 44 -4.43 7.30 -3.84
N PRO A 45 -3.87 8.26 -3.07
CA PRO A 45 -4.05 9.68 -3.37
C PRO A 45 -3.62 10.06 -4.79
N ARG A 46 -4.47 10.82 -5.50
CA ARG A 46 -4.28 11.14 -6.93
C ARG A 46 -3.02 11.96 -7.18
N GLU A 47 -2.61 12.76 -6.20
CA GLU A 47 -1.42 13.60 -6.22
C GLU A 47 -0.11 12.79 -6.29
N TRP A 48 -0.13 11.48 -6.03
CA TRP A 48 1.03 10.60 -6.19
C TRP A 48 1.31 10.22 -7.66
N GLY A 49 0.43 10.66 -8.58
CA GLY A 49 0.52 10.37 -10.00
C GLY A 49 0.20 8.93 -10.34
N ASN A 50 0.41 8.51 -11.60
CA ASN A 50 0.23 7.11 -11.97
C ASN A 50 1.48 6.32 -11.56
N ARG A 51 1.29 5.33 -10.71
CA ARG A 51 2.32 4.44 -10.18
C ARG A 51 1.83 2.98 -10.17
N PRO A 52 2.72 2.00 -10.38
CA PRO A 52 2.46 0.61 -10.05
C PRO A 52 1.94 0.50 -8.62
N CYS A 53 0.90 -0.30 -8.42
CA CYS A 53 0.22 -0.40 -7.14
C CYS A 53 -0.24 -1.83 -6.88
N ILE A 54 -0.02 -2.28 -5.65
CA ILE A 54 -0.55 -3.55 -5.15
C ILE A 54 -1.47 -3.31 -3.96
N LEU A 55 -2.55 -4.11 -3.90
CA LEU A 55 -3.43 -4.19 -2.74
C LEU A 55 -3.26 -5.54 -2.06
N LYS A 56 -2.79 -5.55 -0.82
CA LYS A 56 -2.66 -6.76 -0.01
C LYS A 56 -4.04 -7.19 0.51
N LYS A 57 -4.58 -8.26 -0.08
CA LYS A 57 -5.94 -8.78 0.23
C LYS A 57 -5.99 -9.87 1.31
N ALA A 58 -4.84 -10.45 1.68
CA ALA A 58 -4.78 -11.62 2.56
C ALA A 58 -5.37 -11.40 3.97
N ASP A 59 -5.36 -10.16 4.46
CA ASP A 59 -5.76 -9.81 5.83
C ASP A 59 -6.60 -8.52 5.85
N MET A 60 -7.64 -8.49 5.01
CA MET A 60 -8.47 -7.29 4.81
C MET A 60 -9.74 -7.21 5.65
N TYR A 61 -10.23 -8.34 6.15
CA TYR A 61 -11.42 -8.41 6.98
C TYR A 61 -11.07 -8.28 8.46
N SER A 62 -12.01 -7.71 9.21
CA SER A 62 -12.01 -7.72 10.67
C SER A 62 -12.62 -9.02 11.21
N GLU A 63 -12.68 -9.15 12.54
CA GLU A 63 -13.34 -10.29 13.19
C GLU A 63 -14.86 -10.31 12.99
N VAL A 64 -15.46 -9.16 12.68
CA VAL A 64 -16.88 -9.07 12.38
C VAL A 64 -17.11 -9.56 10.95
N LYS A 65 -18.05 -10.51 10.80
CA LYS A 65 -18.36 -11.15 9.52
C LYS A 65 -18.63 -10.11 8.43
N ASN A 66 -17.94 -10.26 7.30
CA ASN A 66 -18.02 -9.39 6.14
C ASN A 66 -17.65 -7.92 6.38
N GLN A 67 -17.05 -7.56 7.52
CA GLN A 67 -16.61 -6.19 7.75
C GLN A 67 -15.13 -6.06 7.41
N LEU A 68 -14.78 -5.21 6.45
CA LEU A 68 -13.40 -4.83 6.18
C LEU A 68 -12.81 -4.06 7.38
N LYS A 69 -11.50 -4.15 7.57
CA LYS A 69 -10.83 -3.34 8.60
C LYS A 69 -11.08 -1.84 8.34
N PRO A 70 -11.15 -1.01 9.38
CA PRO A 70 -11.69 0.35 9.29
C PRO A 70 -10.81 1.32 8.50
N LEU A 71 -9.53 1.02 8.34
CA LEU A 71 -8.58 1.86 7.62
C LEU A 71 -8.01 1.16 6.41
N VAL A 72 -7.73 1.96 5.38
CA VAL A 72 -6.85 1.60 4.26
C VAL A 72 -5.61 2.45 4.37
N TYR A 73 -4.47 1.78 4.53
CA TYR A 73 -3.14 2.38 4.49
C TYR A 73 -2.61 2.32 3.06
N SER A 74 -1.94 3.38 2.64
CA SER A 74 -1.23 3.49 1.38
C SER A 74 0.16 4.06 1.66
N VAL A 75 1.18 3.49 1.05
CA VAL A 75 2.55 4.00 1.11
C VAL A 75 3.16 4.03 -0.28
N TRP A 76 3.78 5.15 -0.63
CA TRP A 76 4.58 5.29 -1.83
C TRP A 76 6.03 5.03 -1.47
N LEU A 77 6.58 3.98 -2.08
CA LEU A 77 7.97 3.57 -1.98
C LEU A 77 8.71 3.87 -3.29
N SER A 78 9.99 4.24 -3.18
CA SER A 78 10.89 4.45 -4.30
C SER A 78 12.26 3.81 -4.04
N SER A 79 12.99 3.57 -5.11
CA SER A 79 14.39 3.19 -5.13
C SER A 79 15.07 3.93 -6.28
N GLY A 80 16.23 4.52 -6.04
CA GLY A 80 17.06 5.11 -7.10
C GLY A 80 17.80 4.07 -7.95
N GLU A 81 17.68 2.78 -7.61
CA GLU A 81 18.14 1.67 -8.42
C GLU A 81 16.94 1.12 -9.22
N PRO A 82 16.93 1.26 -10.56
CA PRO A 82 15.91 0.65 -11.42
C PRO A 82 15.95 -0.88 -11.39
N ILE A 83 14.88 -1.52 -11.87
CA ILE A 83 14.79 -2.97 -12.07
C ILE A 83 15.24 -3.30 -13.48
N ASP A 84 16.18 -4.24 -13.62
CA ASP A 84 16.64 -4.83 -14.90
C ASP A 84 16.97 -3.81 -16.00
N ASP A 85 17.50 -2.64 -15.63
CA ASP A 85 17.84 -1.56 -16.56
C ASP A 85 19.25 -1.70 -17.13
N LEU A 86 19.39 -2.59 -18.11
CA LEU A 86 20.66 -2.84 -18.79
C LEU A 86 21.16 -1.65 -19.62
N GLU A 87 20.24 -0.77 -20.05
CA GLU A 87 20.54 0.35 -20.94
C GLU A 87 20.69 1.69 -20.20
N ASN A 88 20.59 1.69 -18.87
CA ASN A 88 20.64 2.88 -17.99
C ASN A 88 19.68 3.99 -18.44
N GLN A 89 18.45 3.61 -18.77
CA GLN A 89 17.44 4.55 -19.26
C GLN A 89 16.58 5.13 -18.15
N PHE A 90 16.54 4.53 -16.96
CA PHE A 90 15.60 4.91 -15.90
C PHE A 90 16.31 5.57 -14.72
N ASP A 91 15.62 6.51 -14.08
CA ASP A 91 16.14 7.22 -12.90
C ASP A 91 15.91 6.44 -11.60
N GLY A 92 14.99 5.47 -11.63
CA GLY A 92 14.68 4.63 -10.49
C GLY A 92 13.44 3.77 -10.73
N CYS A 93 12.95 3.17 -9.65
CA CYS A 93 11.70 2.43 -9.64
C CYS A 93 10.84 2.79 -8.43
N ALA A 94 9.53 2.61 -8.57
CA ALA A 94 8.55 2.95 -7.55
C ALA A 94 7.42 1.92 -7.45
N LEU A 95 6.82 1.86 -6.28
CA LEU A 95 5.66 1.03 -5.98
C LEU A 95 4.80 1.68 -4.90
N VAL A 96 3.49 1.67 -5.13
CA VAL A 96 2.51 1.96 -4.08
C VAL A 96 2.03 0.64 -3.48
N VAL A 97 2.07 0.54 -2.16
CA VAL A 97 1.56 -0.62 -1.43
C VAL A 97 0.35 -0.18 -0.62
N MET A 98 -0.77 -0.85 -0.83
CA MET A 98 -2.01 -0.63 -0.10
C MET A 98 -2.38 -1.85 0.74
N TRP A 99 -2.87 -1.61 1.96
CA TRP A 99 -3.38 -2.68 2.82
C TRP A 99 -4.44 -2.15 3.79
N PHE A 100 -5.32 -3.05 4.20
CA PHE A 100 -6.33 -2.78 5.20
C PHE A 100 -5.73 -2.94 6.60
N GLY A 101 -6.16 -2.10 7.54
CA GLY A 101 -5.68 -2.17 8.91
C GLY A 101 -6.62 -1.53 9.93
N GLN A 102 -6.27 -1.73 11.20
CA GLN A 102 -6.99 -1.19 12.34
C GLN A 102 -6.38 0.14 12.78
N HIS A 103 -7.12 0.89 13.61
CA HIS A 103 -6.52 2.00 14.34
C HIS A 103 -5.41 1.47 15.27
N GLN A 104 -4.21 2.05 15.18
CA GLN A 104 -3.05 1.62 15.95
C GLN A 104 -2.47 2.79 16.76
N PRO A 105 -3.18 3.29 17.80
CA PRO A 105 -2.77 4.49 18.53
C PRO A 105 -1.43 4.34 19.28
N HIS A 106 -0.95 3.10 19.47
CA HIS A 106 0.30 2.80 20.14
C HIS A 106 1.48 2.52 19.20
N LYS A 107 1.26 2.51 17.89
CA LYS A 107 2.33 2.30 16.91
C LYS A 107 2.73 3.61 16.26
N SER A 108 4.02 3.77 16.01
CA SER A 108 4.48 4.87 15.17
C SER A 108 4.06 4.62 13.72
N ILE A 109 3.99 5.69 12.92
CA ILE A 109 3.78 5.58 11.46
C ILE A 109 4.86 4.67 10.84
N TYR A 110 6.10 4.76 11.34
CA TYR A 110 7.20 3.93 10.87
C TYR A 110 6.91 2.43 11.09
N ASP A 111 6.48 2.03 12.29
CA ASP A 111 6.18 0.63 12.59
C ASP A 111 5.03 0.10 11.73
N ILE A 112 4.00 0.92 11.52
CA ILE A 112 2.86 0.58 10.64
C ILE A 112 3.34 0.32 9.21
N ILE A 113 4.23 1.17 8.68
CA ILE A 113 4.78 1.01 7.34
C ILE A 113 5.64 -0.23 7.25
N VAL A 114 6.60 -0.43 8.17
CA VAL A 114 7.51 -1.58 8.17
C VAL A 114 6.73 -2.89 8.18
N GLU A 115 5.74 -3.02 9.06
CA GLU A 115 4.87 -4.21 9.09
C GLU A 115 4.03 -4.37 7.82
N GLY A 116 3.55 -3.25 7.26
CA GLY A 116 2.77 -3.21 6.03
C GLY A 116 3.53 -3.69 4.80
N VAL A 117 4.81 -3.31 4.68
CA VAL A 117 5.60 -3.50 3.45
C VAL A 117 6.62 -4.62 3.50
N LYS A 118 6.96 -5.14 4.69
CA LYS A 118 8.07 -6.11 4.85
C LYS A 118 8.06 -7.28 3.85
N ASN A 119 6.89 -7.84 3.54
CA ASN A 119 6.76 -9.05 2.71
C ASN A 119 6.42 -8.74 1.23
N VAL A 120 6.70 -7.52 0.76
CA VAL A 120 6.44 -7.14 -0.63
C VAL A 120 7.55 -7.68 -1.53
N ASP A 121 7.17 -8.35 -2.62
CA ASP A 121 8.10 -8.71 -3.68
C ASP A 121 8.34 -7.48 -4.57
N TRP A 122 9.44 -6.79 -4.29
CA TRP A 122 9.79 -5.56 -5.00
C TRP A 122 10.03 -5.80 -6.49
N ASN A 123 10.72 -6.88 -6.84
CA ASN A 123 11.13 -7.15 -8.21
C ASN A 123 9.94 -7.58 -9.08
N GLU A 124 8.93 -8.20 -8.48
CA GLU A 124 7.70 -8.55 -9.19
C GLU A 124 6.81 -7.33 -9.48
N PHE A 125 6.70 -6.39 -8.53
CA PHE A 125 5.62 -5.39 -8.56
C PHE A 125 6.06 -3.95 -8.82
N ALA A 126 7.30 -3.58 -8.49
CA ALA A 126 7.74 -2.21 -8.72
C ALA A 126 8.00 -1.97 -10.22
N GLY A 127 7.83 -0.71 -10.64
CA GLY A 127 8.03 -0.31 -12.03
C GLY A 127 8.99 0.86 -12.14
N ASN A 128 9.79 0.85 -13.20
CA ASN A 128 10.76 1.91 -13.47
C ASN A 128 10.08 3.21 -13.88
N TYR A 129 10.73 4.35 -13.61
CA TYR A 129 10.30 5.66 -14.03
C TYR A 129 11.46 6.50 -14.58
N GLN A 130 11.11 7.51 -15.38
CA GLN A 130 11.96 8.62 -15.80
C GLN A 130 11.35 9.91 -15.26
N LEU A 131 12.19 10.83 -14.75
CA LEU A 131 11.78 12.14 -14.22
C LEU A 131 11.88 13.26 -15.26
#